data_AF-A0A1G5SFF7-F1
#
_entry.id   AF-A0A1G5SFF7-F1
#
_cell.length_a   1.000
_cell.length_b   1.000
_cell.length_c   1.000
_cell.angle_alpha   90.00
_cell.angle_beta   90.00
_cell.angle_gamma   90.00
#
_symmetry.space_group_name_H-M   'P 1'
#
loop_
_entity.id
_entity.type
_entity.pdbx_description
1 polymer ?
#
loop_
_entity_poly.entity_id
_entity_poly.type
_entity_poly.pdbx_seq_one_letter_code
_entity_poly.pdbx_strand_id
1 'polypeptide(L)'
;METGILRLEVIVMKVSDFREWLKNIVTWPRSKKQARQCGTDKNTSFHWCHRFLTLPAATKASRLQEIINADETSFPLSCKGQRHLDRPPRKRGKQIYTRGTGKDQVSVLVVRDRSGATADSILNVLDKKTIELSLELSLRTVLAKDVIFCSNAVACRSVAYSFGIAHRWTPGRSRTREN
;
A
#
# COMPACT_ATOMS: atom_id res chain seq x y z
N MET A 1 5.22 -27.72 24.03
CA MET A 1 4.49 -28.01 22.78
C MET A 1 3.02 -27.88 23.09
N GLU A 2 2.43 -26.71 22.85
CA GLU A 2 0.97 -26.53 22.94
C GLU A 2 0.48 -26.22 21.53
N THR A 3 -0.06 -27.23 20.86
CA THR A 3 -0.75 -27.08 19.58
C THR A 3 -2.15 -26.55 19.86
N GLY A 4 -2.26 -25.23 19.99
CA GLY A 4 -3.56 -24.56 20.01
C GLY A 4 -4.25 -24.74 18.65
N ILE A 5 -5.57 -24.96 18.64
CA ILE A 5 -6.39 -24.93 17.43
C ILE A 5 -7.04 -23.55 17.39
N LEU A 6 -6.67 -22.70 16.41
CA LEU A 6 -7.38 -21.45 16.20
C LEU A 6 -8.70 -21.75 15.47
N ARG A 7 -9.82 -21.61 16.18
CA ARG A 7 -11.16 -21.65 15.57
C ARG A 7 -11.45 -20.29 14.91
N LEU A 8 -11.09 -20.15 13.65
CA LEU A 8 -11.61 -19.11 12.76
C LEU A 8 -12.82 -19.69 12.03
N GLU A 9 -13.96 -19.72 12.72
CA GLU A 9 -15.35 -20.17 12.42
C GLU A 9 -15.72 -21.09 11.22
N VAL A 10 -14.89 -21.38 10.22
CA VAL A 10 -15.22 -22.31 9.12
C VAL A 10 -14.03 -23.18 8.68
N ILE A 11 -12.80 -22.96 9.17
CA ILE A 11 -11.64 -23.77 8.78
C ILE A 11 -10.85 -24.21 10.02
N VAL A 12 -10.86 -25.51 10.30
CA VAL A 12 -9.99 -26.10 11.32
C VAL A 12 -8.62 -26.32 10.68
N MET A 13 -7.69 -25.40 10.91
CA MET A 13 -6.29 -25.57 10.50
C MET A 13 -5.41 -25.82 11.71
N LYS A 14 -4.42 -26.69 11.54
CA LYS A 14 -3.33 -26.77 12.51
C LYS A 14 -2.57 -25.45 12.49
N VAL A 15 -2.22 -24.93 13.67
CA VAL A 15 -1.50 -23.66 13.81
C VAL A 15 -0.12 -23.67 13.12
N SER A 16 0.52 -24.84 12.99
CA SER A 16 1.75 -25.03 12.20
C SER A 16 1.59 -24.60 10.74
N ASP A 17 0.39 -24.79 10.18
CA ASP A 17 0.12 -24.63 8.75
C ASP A 17 -0.47 -23.24 8.47
N PHE A 18 -0.91 -22.54 9.52
CA PHE A 18 -1.60 -21.25 9.43
C PHE A 18 -0.71 -20.15 8.82
N ARG A 19 0.58 -20.08 9.18
CA ARG A 19 1.50 -19.07 8.63
C ARG A 19 1.68 -19.24 7.12
N GLU A 20 1.83 -20.47 6.66
CA GLU A 20 2.02 -20.76 5.24
C GLU A 20 0.72 -20.55 4.46
N TRP A 21 -0.40 -20.97 5.03
CA TRP A 21 -1.73 -20.68 4.49
C TRP A 21 -2.00 -19.18 4.37
N LEU A 22 -1.66 -18.38 5.38
CA LEU A 22 -1.80 -16.92 5.35
C LEU A 22 -0.99 -16.30 4.21
N LYS A 23 0.27 -16.68 4.03
CA LYS A 23 1.09 -16.19 2.91
C LYS A 23 0.43 -16.49 1.57
N ASN A 24 -0.12 -17.69 1.41
CA ASN A 24 -0.74 -18.12 0.16
C ASN A 24 -2.06 -17.38 -0.13
N ILE A 25 -2.87 -17.09 0.89
CA ILE A 25 -4.13 -16.35 0.73
C ILE A 25 -3.91 -14.85 0.50
N VAL A 26 -2.96 -14.24 1.20
CA VAL A 26 -2.68 -12.80 1.08
C VAL A 26 -2.07 -12.46 -0.27
N THR A 27 -1.20 -13.32 -0.81
CA THR A 27 -0.48 -13.04 -2.06
C THR A 27 -1.36 -13.05 -3.30
N TRP A 28 -2.28 -14.02 -3.48
CA TRP A 28 -3.30 -13.89 -4.52
C TRP A 28 -4.71 -14.37 -4.14
N PRO A 29 -5.53 -13.46 -3.61
CA PRO A 29 -6.83 -13.82 -3.04
C PRO A 29 -7.89 -14.28 -4.04
N ARG A 30 -7.64 -14.17 -5.36
CA ARG A 30 -8.56 -14.62 -6.41
C ARG A 30 -8.00 -15.74 -7.29
N SER A 31 -6.85 -16.31 -6.92
CA SER A 31 -6.24 -17.41 -7.67
C SER A 31 -6.93 -18.72 -7.31
N LYS A 32 -7.54 -19.39 -8.31
CA LYS A 32 -8.08 -20.75 -8.14
C LYS A 32 -7.00 -21.73 -7.67
N LYS A 33 -5.76 -21.55 -8.13
CA LYS A 33 -4.62 -22.39 -7.75
C LYS A 33 -4.33 -22.30 -6.26
N GLN A 34 -4.26 -21.09 -5.72
CA GLN A 34 -3.94 -20.89 -4.29
C GLN A 34 -5.10 -21.22 -3.38
N ALA A 35 -6.34 -20.94 -3.79
CA ALA A 35 -7.52 -21.38 -3.06
C ALA A 35 -7.52 -22.91 -2.85
N ARG A 36 -7.19 -23.68 -3.90
CA ARG A 36 -6.99 -25.13 -3.83
C ARG A 36 -5.85 -25.54 -2.91
N GLN A 37 -4.70 -24.88 -2.98
CA GLN A 37 -3.56 -25.13 -2.07
C GLN A 37 -3.93 -24.88 -0.60
N CYS A 38 -4.84 -23.92 -0.37
CA CYS A 38 -5.32 -23.55 0.94
C CYS A 38 -6.55 -24.35 1.39
N GLY A 39 -7.02 -25.32 0.60
CA GLY A 39 -8.20 -26.14 0.91
C GLY A 39 -9.52 -25.36 0.97
N THR A 40 -9.64 -24.22 0.28
CA THR A 40 -10.83 -23.34 0.34
C THR A 40 -11.39 -23.02 -1.04
N ASP A 41 -12.66 -22.60 -1.08
CA ASP A 41 -13.22 -22.00 -2.29
C ASP A 41 -12.57 -20.64 -2.58
N LYS A 42 -12.55 -20.26 -3.87
CA LYS A 42 -12.01 -18.98 -4.34
C LYS A 42 -12.67 -17.77 -3.66
N ASN A 43 -13.99 -17.79 -3.46
CA ASN A 43 -14.69 -16.68 -2.83
C ASN A 43 -14.34 -16.62 -1.34
N THR A 44 -14.28 -17.77 -0.67
CA THR A 44 -13.86 -17.88 0.73
C THR A 44 -12.43 -17.35 0.92
N SER A 45 -11.48 -17.76 0.07
CA SER A 45 -10.11 -17.20 0.04
C SER A 45 -10.11 -15.68 -0.13
N PHE A 46 -10.94 -15.16 -1.04
CA PHE A 46 -11.05 -13.72 -1.29
C PHE A 46 -11.55 -12.96 -0.07
N HIS A 47 -12.60 -13.46 0.59
CA HIS A 47 -13.14 -12.84 1.80
C HIS A 47 -12.16 -12.89 2.97
N TRP A 48 -11.47 -14.01 3.17
CA TRP A 48 -10.44 -14.13 4.19
C TRP A 48 -9.30 -13.16 3.98
N CYS A 49 -8.77 -13.04 2.76
CA CYS A 49 -7.74 -12.07 2.46
C CYS A 49 -8.19 -10.64 2.78
N HIS A 50 -9.40 -10.25 2.39
CA HIS A 50 -9.93 -8.92 2.74
C HIS A 50 -10.01 -8.70 4.26
N ARG A 51 -10.42 -9.72 5.02
CA ARG A 51 -10.42 -9.67 6.50
C ARG A 51 -9.01 -9.57 7.06
N PHE A 52 -8.03 -10.32 6.54
CA PHE A 52 -6.66 -10.26 7.04
C PHE A 52 -5.96 -8.96 6.67
N LEU A 53 -6.27 -8.37 5.51
CA LEU A 53 -5.70 -7.10 5.09
C LEU A 53 -6.16 -5.91 5.95
N THR A 54 -7.25 -6.04 6.74
CA THR A 54 -7.62 -4.98 7.68
C THR A 54 -6.60 -4.82 8.81
N LEU A 55 -5.92 -5.90 9.21
CA LEU A 55 -4.93 -5.85 10.30
C LEU A 55 -3.68 -5.05 9.92
N PRO A 56 -2.98 -5.32 8.80
CA PRO A 56 -1.90 -4.45 8.34
C PRO A 56 -2.35 -3.03 8.05
N ALA A 57 -3.57 -2.82 7.53
CA ALA A 57 -4.08 -1.49 7.26
C ALA A 57 -4.23 -0.63 8.54
N ALA A 58 -4.49 -1.27 9.68
CA ALA A 58 -4.52 -0.61 10.99
C ALA A 58 -3.12 -0.50 11.63
N THR A 59 -2.17 -1.33 11.21
CA THR A 59 -0.82 -1.40 11.79
C THR A 59 0.12 -0.45 11.05
N LYS A 60 0.07 0.84 11.43
CA LYS A 60 0.94 1.88 10.88
C LYS A 60 1.92 2.36 11.95
N ALA A 61 3.10 2.79 11.52
CA ALA A 61 4.06 3.41 12.42
C ALA A 61 3.46 4.65 13.06
N SER A 62 3.47 4.71 14.39
CA SER A 62 3.10 5.91 15.15
C SER A 62 4.19 6.98 15.13
N ARG A 63 5.44 6.57 14.87
CA ARG A 63 6.59 7.45 14.79
C ARG A 63 7.64 6.87 13.84
N LEU A 64 8.24 7.75 13.03
CA LEU A 64 9.36 7.47 12.15
C LEU A 64 10.54 8.37 12.52
N GLN A 65 11.76 7.82 12.49
CA GLN A 65 12.95 8.49 13.01
C GLN A 65 14.15 8.37 12.06
N GLU A 66 15.18 9.18 12.34
CA GLU A 66 16.46 9.18 11.63
C GLU A 66 16.33 9.44 10.12
N ILE A 67 16.50 8.41 9.29
CA ILE A 67 16.50 8.50 7.83
C ILE A 67 15.24 7.83 7.32
N ILE A 68 14.43 8.63 6.65
CA ILE A 68 13.12 8.24 6.18
C ILE A 68 13.11 8.29 4.67
N ASN A 69 12.78 7.17 4.02
CA ASN A 69 12.56 7.12 2.59
C ASN A 69 11.06 7.20 2.31
N ALA A 70 10.69 8.07 1.37
CA ALA A 70 9.33 8.24 0.90
C ALA A 70 9.28 8.03 -0.62
N ASP A 71 8.44 7.09 -1.03
CA ASP A 71 8.16 6.79 -2.43
C ASP A 71 6.66 6.96 -2.71
N GLU A 72 6.36 7.65 -3.80
CA GLU A 72 5.01 7.74 -4.34
C GLU A 72 4.86 6.73 -5.49
N THR A 73 3.82 5.89 -5.42
CA THR A 73 3.47 4.96 -6.50
C THR A 73 2.02 5.14 -6.90
N SER A 74 1.78 5.40 -8.18
CA SER A 74 0.44 5.55 -8.73
C SER A 74 -0.05 4.25 -9.37
N PHE A 75 -1.29 3.87 -9.04
CA PHE A 75 -1.96 2.68 -9.56
C PHE A 75 -3.20 3.07 -10.37
N PRO A 76 -3.52 2.34 -11.45
CA PRO A 76 -4.81 2.45 -12.12
C PRO A 76 -5.98 2.24 -11.15
N LEU A 77 -6.88 3.22 -11.05
CA LEU A 77 -8.10 3.08 -10.25
C LEU A 77 -8.96 1.97 -10.85
N SER A 78 -9.10 0.88 -10.10
CA SER A 78 -9.68 -0.35 -10.64
C SER A 78 -11.22 -0.34 -10.69
N CYS A 79 -11.91 0.48 -9.88
CA CYS A 79 -13.38 0.57 -9.70
C CYS A 79 -14.12 -0.80 -9.78
N LYS A 80 -13.48 -1.89 -9.36
CA LYS A 80 -14.04 -3.24 -9.53
C LYS A 80 -15.23 -3.42 -8.60
N GLY A 81 -16.35 -3.90 -9.13
CA GLY A 81 -17.57 -4.14 -8.36
C GLY A 81 -18.49 -2.91 -8.24
N GLN A 82 -18.06 -1.74 -8.70
CA GLN A 82 -18.91 -0.55 -8.79
C GLN A 82 -19.86 -0.68 -9.98
N ARG A 83 -21.17 -0.47 -9.75
CA ARG A 83 -22.22 -0.59 -10.79
C ARG A 83 -22.37 0.67 -11.65
N HIS A 84 -22.16 1.84 -11.06
CA HIS A 84 -22.23 3.14 -11.73
C HIS A 84 -20.83 3.72 -11.85
N LEU A 85 -20.26 3.71 -13.05
CA LEU A 85 -18.92 4.24 -13.33
C LEU A 85 -19.05 5.57 -14.07
N ASP A 86 -18.28 6.57 -13.66
CA ASP A 86 -18.20 7.88 -14.34
C ASP A 86 -17.40 7.83 -15.67
N ARG A 87 -17.01 6.62 -16.09
CA ARG A 87 -16.26 6.34 -17.31
C ARG A 87 -16.58 4.95 -17.86
N PRO A 88 -16.26 4.66 -19.14
CA PRO A 88 -16.44 3.33 -19.70
C PRO A 88 -15.69 2.22 -18.93
N PRO A 89 -16.26 1.00 -18.84
CA PRO A 89 -15.58 -0.17 -18.28
C PRO A 89 -14.26 -0.48 -19.00
N ARG A 90 -13.22 -0.83 -18.23
CA ARG A 90 -11.93 -1.27 -18.77
C ARG A 90 -11.88 -2.78 -18.96
N LYS A 91 -11.23 -3.23 -20.03
CA LYS A 91 -10.81 -4.63 -20.16
C LYS A 91 -9.65 -4.92 -19.18
N ARG A 92 -9.65 -6.12 -18.58
CA ARG A 92 -8.62 -6.55 -17.62
C ARG A 92 -7.24 -6.49 -18.29
N GLY A 93 -6.22 -6.01 -17.58
CA GLY A 93 -4.84 -5.98 -18.05
C GLY A 93 -4.48 -4.77 -18.93
N LYS A 94 -5.42 -3.87 -19.24
CA LYS A 94 -5.07 -2.61 -19.93
C LYS A 94 -4.33 -1.67 -18.97
N GLN A 95 -3.11 -1.31 -19.37
CA GLN A 95 -2.29 -0.32 -18.69
C GLN A 95 -2.83 1.09 -18.98
N ILE A 96 -2.80 1.95 -17.97
CA ILE A 96 -3.02 3.39 -18.14
C ILE A 96 -1.64 4.01 -18.38
N TYR A 97 -1.47 4.66 -19.53
CA TYR A 97 -0.17 5.24 -19.91
C TYR A 97 0.07 6.65 -19.37
N THR A 98 -0.94 7.27 -18.75
CA THR A 98 -0.77 8.55 -18.07
C THR A 98 0.12 8.36 -16.85
N ARG A 99 1.30 8.98 -16.84
CA ARG A 99 2.15 9.05 -15.65
C ARG A 99 1.58 10.09 -14.67
N GLY A 100 1.55 9.76 -13.38
CA GLY A 100 1.20 10.69 -12.31
C GLY A 100 -0.29 10.84 -12.02
N THR A 101 -0.66 12.01 -11.50
CA THR A 101 -1.98 12.37 -10.99
C THR A 101 -3.00 12.61 -12.10
N GLY A 102 -3.71 11.56 -12.49
CA GLY A 102 -4.90 11.65 -13.32
C GLY A 102 -6.14 11.19 -12.56
N LYS A 103 -7.33 11.60 -13.01
CA LYS A 103 -8.64 11.18 -12.45
C LYS A 103 -8.84 9.66 -12.37
N ASP A 104 -8.01 8.94 -13.11
CA ASP A 104 -8.07 7.50 -13.30
C ASP A 104 -6.96 6.73 -12.56
N GLN A 105 -6.18 7.42 -11.74
CA GLN A 105 -5.14 6.84 -10.91
C GLN A 105 -5.35 7.16 -9.44
N VAL A 106 -4.86 6.26 -8.59
CA VAL A 106 -4.74 6.45 -7.16
C VAL A 106 -3.27 6.45 -6.83
N SER A 107 -2.76 7.56 -6.28
CA SER A 107 -1.41 7.63 -5.76
C SER A 107 -1.38 7.12 -4.32
N VAL A 108 -0.39 6.30 -4.01
CA VAL A 108 -0.11 5.82 -2.66
C VAL A 108 1.28 6.29 -2.29
N LEU A 109 1.38 7.00 -1.18
CA LEU A 109 2.64 7.30 -0.52
C LEU A 109 2.99 6.16 0.41
N VAL A 110 4.21 5.66 0.33
CA VAL A 110 4.79 4.77 1.32
C VAL A 110 6.03 5.42 1.90
N VAL A 111 6.09 5.43 3.23
CA VAL A 111 7.14 6.08 4.01
C VAL A 111 7.72 5.06 4.98
N ARG A 112 9.04 4.96 5.02
CA ARG A 112 9.72 3.95 5.83
C ARG A 112 11.03 4.46 6.40
N ASP A 113 11.31 4.12 7.66
CA ASP A 113 12.62 4.38 8.28
C ASP A 113 13.57 3.18 8.20
N ARG A 114 14.81 3.36 8.71
CA ARG A 114 15.81 2.29 8.76
C ARG A 114 15.52 1.18 9.78
N SER A 115 14.74 1.46 10.82
CA SER A 115 14.30 0.44 11.79
C SER A 115 13.27 -0.53 11.18
N GLY A 116 12.69 -0.15 10.04
CA GLY A 116 11.70 -0.93 9.31
C GLY A 116 10.26 -0.50 9.59
N ALA A 117 10.05 0.51 10.45
CA ALA A 117 8.75 1.09 10.71
C ALA A 117 8.21 1.75 9.43
N THR A 118 6.94 1.49 9.12
CA THR A 118 6.32 1.87 7.85
C THR A 118 4.99 2.57 8.09
N ALA A 119 4.75 3.64 7.34
CA ALA A 119 3.45 4.29 7.23
C ALA A 119 3.10 4.47 5.76
N ASP A 120 1.83 4.30 5.43
CA ASP A 120 1.28 4.49 4.10
C ASP A 120 0.08 5.42 4.12
N SER A 121 -0.10 6.19 3.05
CA SER A 121 -1.25 7.07 2.88
C SER A 121 -1.71 7.07 1.44
N ILE A 122 -3.04 6.99 1.26
CA ILE A 122 -3.64 7.18 -0.06
C ILE A 122 -3.73 8.68 -0.31
N LEU A 123 -3.08 9.12 -1.38
CA LEU A 123 -3.15 10.50 -1.86
C LEU A 123 -4.37 10.59 -2.79
N ASN A 124 -5.52 10.90 -2.21
CA ASN A 124 -6.74 11.18 -2.97
C ASN A 124 -6.58 12.55 -3.64
N VAL A 125 -6.19 12.58 -4.91
CA VAL A 125 -5.75 13.85 -5.52
C VAL A 125 -6.42 14.13 -6.86
N LEU A 126 -6.94 15.35 -6.97
CA LEU A 126 -7.22 16.06 -8.22
C LEU A 126 -6.21 17.19 -8.50
N ASP A 127 -5.44 17.70 -7.51
CA ASP A 127 -4.53 18.85 -7.61
C ASP A 127 -3.32 18.85 -6.64
N LYS A 128 -2.25 19.62 -6.97
CA LYS A 128 -0.99 19.70 -6.20
C LYS A 128 -1.18 20.08 -4.72
N LYS A 129 -2.09 21.00 -4.42
CA LYS A 129 -2.32 21.53 -3.07
C LYS A 129 -2.94 20.48 -2.15
N THR A 130 -3.87 19.69 -2.67
CA THR A 130 -4.46 18.56 -1.92
C THR A 130 -3.43 17.48 -1.63
N ILE A 131 -2.44 17.26 -2.51
CA ILE A 131 -1.32 16.34 -2.22
C ILE A 131 -0.52 16.84 -1.03
N GLU A 132 -0.11 18.11 -1.08
CA GLU A 132 0.72 18.71 -0.03
C GLU A 132 -0.01 18.68 1.32
N LEU A 133 -1.31 19.03 1.37
CA LEU A 133 -2.11 18.95 2.60
C LEU A 133 -2.28 17.50 3.12
N SER A 134 -2.55 16.55 2.23
CA SER A 134 -2.71 15.13 2.60
C SER A 134 -1.40 14.53 3.10
N LEU A 135 -0.29 14.89 2.46
CA LEU A 135 1.06 14.56 2.89
C LEU A 135 1.36 15.19 4.25
N GLU A 136 1.06 16.47 4.40
CA GLU A 136 1.30 17.21 5.64
C GLU A 136 0.56 16.54 6.80
N LEU A 137 -0.74 16.28 6.64
CA LEU A 137 -1.55 15.64 7.67
C LEU A 137 -1.05 14.23 8.02
N SER A 138 -0.67 13.45 7.02
CA SER A 138 -0.19 12.08 7.19
C SER A 138 1.17 12.02 7.88
N LEU A 139 2.06 12.96 7.55
CA LEU A 139 3.45 12.95 7.98
C LEU A 139 3.63 13.67 9.32
N ARG A 140 2.87 14.73 9.59
CA ARG A 140 3.04 15.55 10.80
C ARG A 140 2.82 14.78 12.10
N THR A 141 1.98 13.74 12.06
CA THR A 141 1.70 12.89 13.23
C THR A 141 2.76 11.82 13.45
N VAL A 142 3.57 11.52 12.43
CA VAL A 142 4.49 10.37 12.42
C VAL A 142 5.95 10.80 12.40
N LEU A 143 6.31 11.91 11.75
CA LEU A 143 7.70 12.35 11.62
C LEU A 143 8.25 12.96 12.92
N ALA A 144 9.42 12.50 13.36
CA ALA A 144 10.20 13.21 14.37
C ALA A 144 10.82 14.50 13.79
N LYS A 145 11.21 15.45 14.65
CA LYS A 145 11.75 16.76 14.23
C LYS A 145 13.12 16.66 13.56
N ASP A 146 13.96 15.73 13.98
CA ASP A 146 15.36 15.65 13.55
C ASP A 146 15.58 14.56 12.48
N VAL A 147 14.64 14.46 11.53
CA VAL A 147 14.68 13.44 10.48
C VAL A 147 15.27 13.98 9.18
N ILE A 148 15.95 13.09 8.46
CA ILE A 148 16.38 13.30 7.09
C ILE A 148 15.37 12.62 6.17
N PHE A 149 14.59 13.42 5.45
CA PHE A 149 13.55 12.95 4.55
C PHE A 149 14.07 12.79 3.13
N CYS A 150 14.13 11.55 2.66
CA CYS A 150 14.63 11.15 1.34
C CYS A 150 13.45 10.87 0.40
N SER A 151 13.36 11.57 -0.73
CA SER A 151 12.28 11.30 -1.71
C SER A 151 12.66 11.70 -3.14
N ASN A 152 11.91 11.16 -4.11
CA ASN A 152 12.02 11.49 -5.54
C ASN A 152 10.86 12.37 -6.07
N ALA A 153 9.89 12.71 -5.21
CA ALA A 153 8.73 13.51 -5.59
C ALA A 153 8.93 15.00 -5.23
N VAL A 154 8.57 15.91 -6.16
CA VAL A 154 8.67 17.36 -5.93
C VAL A 154 7.73 17.84 -4.82
N ALA A 155 6.54 17.25 -4.69
CA ALA A 155 5.59 17.57 -3.62
C ALA A 155 6.18 17.28 -2.22
N CYS A 156 6.95 16.20 -2.09
CA CYS A 156 7.63 15.85 -0.84
C CYS A 156 8.69 16.88 -0.42
N ARG A 157 9.37 17.53 -1.38
CA ARG A 157 10.32 18.62 -1.09
C ARG A 157 9.62 19.84 -0.48
N SER A 158 8.47 20.22 -1.03
CA SER A 158 7.64 21.33 -0.53
C SER A 158 7.20 21.07 0.92
N VAL A 159 6.74 19.85 1.20
CA VAL A 159 6.29 19.43 2.54
C VAL A 159 7.46 19.36 3.54
N ALA A 160 8.63 18.87 3.13
CA ALA A 160 9.80 18.89 4.00
C ALA A 160 10.22 20.32 4.40
N TYR A 161 10.11 21.26 3.45
CA TYR A 161 10.37 22.67 3.72
C TYR A 161 9.36 23.27 4.70
N SER A 162 8.06 22.98 4.57
CA SER A 162 7.05 23.47 5.51
C SER A 162 7.20 22.90 6.92
N PHE A 163 7.78 21.70 7.06
CA PHE A 163 8.11 21.10 8.35
C PHE A 163 9.45 21.53 8.94
N GLY A 164 10.28 22.25 8.18
CA GLY A 164 11.62 22.60 8.63
C GLY A 164 12.55 21.40 8.82
N ILE A 165 12.32 20.31 8.07
CA ILE A 165 13.14 19.08 8.13
C ILE A 165 14.09 19.01 6.95
N ALA A 166 15.23 18.34 7.13
CA ALA A 166 16.20 18.16 6.06
C ALA A 166 15.63 17.27 4.94
N HIS A 167 15.70 17.74 3.70
CA HIS A 167 15.28 16.99 2.52
C HIS A 167 16.49 16.53 1.67
N ARG A 168 16.51 15.27 1.28
CA ARG A 168 17.49 14.72 0.36
C ARG A 168 16.80 14.15 -0.88
N TRP A 169 17.15 14.69 -2.04
CA TRP A 169 16.68 14.16 -3.30
C TRP A 169 17.30 12.78 -3.58
N THR A 170 16.45 11.80 -3.87
CA THR A 170 16.87 10.48 -4.35
C THR A 170 16.43 10.34 -5.81
N PRO A 171 17.35 10.22 -6.78
CA PRO A 171 16.95 9.98 -8.17
C PRO A 171 16.25 8.62 -8.26
N GLY A 172 15.07 8.57 -8.89
CA GLY A 172 14.43 7.30 -9.21
C GLY A 172 15.31 6.52 -10.18
N ARG A 173 15.40 5.19 -10.02
CA ARG A 173 15.99 4.34 -11.08
C ARG A 173 15.25 4.62 -12.37
N SER A 174 15.96 5.11 -13.40
CA SER A 174 15.46 5.00 -14.76
C SER A 174 15.23 3.51 -15.01
N ARG A 175 13.98 3.10 -15.25
CA ARG A 175 13.74 1.82 -15.90
C ARG A 175 14.38 1.96 -17.28
N THR A 176 15.60 1.46 -17.44
CA THR A 176 16.13 1.11 -18.76
C THR A 176 15.07 0.26 -19.43
N ARG A 177 14.55 0.74 -20.56
CA ARG A 177 13.71 -0.09 -21.42
C ARG A 177 14.65 -1.13 -22.01
N GLU A 178 14.75 -2.29 -21.37
CA GLU A 178 15.19 -3.48 -22.09
C GLU A 178 14.09 -3.77 -23.10
N ASN A 179 14.44 -3.58 -24.38
CA ASN A 179 13.62 -3.88 -25.54
C ASN A 179 13.52 -5.40 -25.75
#